data_AF-A0A0B3YJ96-F1
#
_entry.id   AF-A0A0B3YJ96-F1
#
_cell.length_a   1.000
_cell.length_b   1.000
_cell.length_c   1.000
_cell.angle_alpha   90.00
_cell.angle_beta   90.00
_cell.angle_gamma   90.00
#
_symmetry.space_group_name_H-M   'P 1'
#
loop_
_entity.id
_entity.type
_entity.pdbx_description
1 polymer ?
#
loop_
_entity_poly.entity_id
_entity_poly.type
_entity_poly.pdbx_seq_one_letter_code
_entity_poly.pdbx_strand_id
1 'polypeptide(L)'
;MKKRYLPIAIAAGLHCSVAMADELNWNSGNWDVETWQDGGNTDYLDTDGDLVLNIRDDDDDNDGIEDVADLFPLDPNDWEDTDGDGLGNNYEIALGLDPNNIDSDNDGIVDGEDPFPLIAEKVKSIRYVLSIDDTDGDNTSDLVVIYEGEDNVVSGEVINKVNEQVTLSFRFAGTYTNYSIHQLPDMNNNGSKEVGLFGLLPEDGGNTAVKSRLIVIDPLTGDAVNTYSWPANWSAPSFVQLADLTNDGIPEVAMQGNFYVGDRPQLLPKNGATGASLDKLSFPALMYEPQFVQLSDVTRDGIPEIGLFGKLKSNDKIQVKIVDGADSSNKLPAYNFGDDWAETHWVALPDIDFDLVRDFGLYGRRIDSQKVQLFTKSGVEQAGTLGIFNWPETFVDHQIVLVGDIDLDGVNEVGAGGLRSDTDRYQFIVKSGSDRDSTLSNIGWPNSHSEARFYYLGDVDGNGVDDIGLAGVKTASSRFEVSVKGIDNAKTVVFTSRTQWKELPTVLSVPDINGDTLPDVVLYGEDVLGVSKLEVFSYL
;
A
#
# COMPACT_ATOMS: atom_id res chain seq x y z
N MET A 1 11.34 -24.35 21.92
CA MET A 1 11.36 -22.87 21.99
C MET A 1 10.60 -22.49 23.25
N LYS A 2 10.98 -21.42 23.95
CA LYS A 2 10.41 -21.08 25.27
C LYS A 2 8.98 -20.53 25.10
N LYS A 3 7.97 -21.22 25.66
CA LYS A 3 6.60 -20.70 25.81
C LYS A 3 6.55 -19.72 26.99
N ARG A 4 6.00 -18.52 26.77
CA ARG A 4 5.75 -17.51 27.81
C ARG A 4 4.25 -17.51 28.10
N TYR A 5 3.84 -18.06 29.24
CA TYR A 5 2.48 -17.86 29.74
C TYR A 5 2.33 -16.41 30.26
N LEU A 6 1.48 -15.64 29.60
CA LEU A 6 1.00 -14.34 30.09
C LEU A 6 -0.18 -14.59 31.03
N PRO A 7 -0.14 -14.19 32.31
CA PRO A 7 -1.29 -14.33 33.19
C PRO A 7 -2.35 -13.28 32.84
N ILE A 8 -3.55 -13.74 32.49
CA ILE A 8 -4.76 -12.91 32.37
C ILE A 8 -5.24 -12.60 33.80
N ALA A 9 -5.12 -11.34 34.22
CA ALA A 9 -5.65 -10.86 35.50
C ALA A 9 -7.15 -10.57 35.40
N ILE A 10 -7.99 -11.45 35.97
CA ILE A 10 -9.40 -11.14 36.25
C ILE A 10 -9.47 -10.32 37.55
N ALA A 11 -9.73 -9.02 37.41
CA ALA A 11 -9.95 -8.14 38.56
C ALA A 11 -11.29 -8.43 39.25
N ALA A 12 -11.27 -9.12 40.39
CA ALA A 12 -12.38 -9.15 41.33
C ALA A 12 -11.91 -8.53 42.66
N GLY A 13 -12.34 -7.30 42.92
CA GLY A 13 -12.05 -6.59 44.16
C GLY A 13 -12.79 -7.19 45.35
N LEU A 14 -12.05 -7.61 46.38
CA LEU A 14 -12.53 -7.66 47.76
C LEU A 14 -11.35 -7.52 48.72
N HIS A 15 -11.43 -6.50 49.56
CA HIS A 15 -10.55 -6.29 50.71
C HIS A 15 -10.78 -7.40 51.74
N CYS A 16 -9.70 -8.05 52.22
CA CYS A 16 -9.69 -8.70 53.52
C CYS A 16 -8.30 -8.56 54.16
N SER A 17 -8.28 -8.25 55.45
CA SER A 17 -7.13 -7.83 56.24
C SER A 17 -6.56 -8.95 57.12
N VAL A 18 -5.22 -9.07 57.09
CA VAL A 18 -4.27 -9.44 58.17
C VAL A 18 -4.22 -10.90 58.67
N ALA A 19 -3.04 -11.52 58.54
CA ALA A 19 -2.25 -12.06 59.66
C ALA A 19 -0.78 -12.24 59.25
N MET A 20 0.14 -11.66 60.02
CA MET A 20 1.58 -11.94 59.94
C MET A 20 1.85 -13.30 60.59
N ALA A 21 2.67 -14.13 59.93
CA ALA A 21 3.32 -15.29 60.55
C ALA A 21 4.82 -15.26 60.19
N ASP A 22 5.59 -15.06 61.26
CA ASP A 22 7.01 -15.26 61.55
C ASP A 22 8.01 -15.72 60.47
N GLU A 23 9.15 -15.03 60.55
CA GLU A 23 10.47 -15.23 59.94
C GLU A 23 10.83 -16.69 59.59
N LEU A 24 10.93 -16.98 58.28
CA LEU A 24 11.75 -18.06 57.76
C LEU A 24 13.16 -17.54 57.45
N ASN A 25 14.12 -18.16 58.13
CA ASN A 25 15.51 -17.78 58.29
C ASN A 25 16.32 -17.89 56.98
N TRP A 26 16.65 -16.74 56.37
CA TRP A 26 17.42 -16.62 55.12
C TRP A 26 18.93 -16.80 55.35
N ASN A 27 19.39 -17.97 55.82
CA ASN A 27 20.84 -18.25 55.86
C ASN A 27 21.18 -19.74 56.04
N SER A 28 21.11 -20.53 54.97
CA SER A 28 22.04 -21.63 54.70
C SER A 28 21.80 -22.23 53.32
N GLY A 29 22.59 -21.83 52.33
CA GLY A 29 22.59 -22.44 51.00
C GLY A 29 23.26 -21.53 49.99
N ASN A 30 24.46 -21.91 49.58
CA ASN A 30 25.37 -21.26 48.64
C ASN A 30 24.68 -20.70 47.37
N TRP A 31 24.40 -19.39 47.31
CA TRP A 31 23.96 -18.70 46.10
C TRP A 31 25.17 -18.15 45.35
N ASP A 32 25.64 -18.89 44.35
CA ASP A 32 26.64 -18.41 43.40
C ASP A 32 25.91 -17.60 42.32
N VAL A 33 26.10 -16.27 42.32
CA VAL A 33 25.35 -15.31 41.50
C VAL A 33 25.92 -15.19 40.08
N GLU A 34 26.80 -16.10 39.65
CA GLU A 34 27.45 -16.08 38.32
C GLU A 34 26.90 -17.08 37.29
N THR A 35 25.88 -17.88 37.61
CA THR A 35 25.26 -18.84 36.67
C THR A 35 23.74 -18.74 36.56
N TRP A 36 23.19 -17.52 36.49
CA TRP A 36 21.81 -17.33 36.05
C TRP A 36 21.70 -17.59 34.54
N GLN A 37 21.57 -18.87 34.17
CA GLN A 37 20.93 -19.24 32.91
C GLN A 37 19.43 -18.99 33.08
N ASP A 38 18.91 -18.08 32.26
CA ASP A 38 17.48 -17.81 32.11
C ASP A 38 16.76 -19.10 31.68
N GLY A 39 16.05 -19.72 32.63
CA GLY A 39 15.52 -21.09 32.56
C GLY A 39 15.93 -21.85 33.82
N GLY A 40 15.22 -21.62 34.93
CA GLY A 40 15.54 -22.21 36.23
C GLY A 40 15.57 -23.74 36.13
N ASN A 41 16.60 -24.35 36.70
CA ASN A 41 16.67 -25.80 36.80
C ASN A 41 15.60 -26.27 37.79
N THR A 42 14.55 -26.93 37.28
CA THR A 42 13.43 -27.45 38.07
C THR A 42 13.81 -28.65 38.94
N ASP A 43 14.94 -29.31 38.65
CA ASP A 43 15.51 -30.45 39.41
C ASP A 43 15.57 -30.25 40.93
N TYR A 44 15.69 -29.01 41.40
CA TYR A 44 15.82 -28.65 42.82
C TYR A 44 14.54 -28.04 43.42
N LEU A 45 13.43 -28.06 42.68
CA LEU A 45 12.12 -27.75 43.19
C LEU A 45 11.52 -29.00 43.86
N ASP A 46 10.41 -28.77 44.55
CA ASP A 46 9.51 -29.75 45.18
C ASP A 46 8.13 -29.33 44.65
N THR A 47 7.82 -29.79 43.43
CA THR A 47 6.68 -29.28 42.65
C THR A 47 5.34 -29.72 43.24
N ASP A 48 5.24 -30.94 43.76
CA ASP A 48 4.04 -31.50 44.37
C ASP A 48 3.92 -31.24 45.91
N GLY A 49 5.01 -30.82 46.56
CA GLY A 49 5.05 -30.47 47.97
C GLY A 49 5.16 -31.67 48.92
N ASP A 50 5.61 -32.84 48.46
CA ASP A 50 5.75 -34.05 49.28
C ASP A 50 7.08 -34.13 50.08
N LEU A 51 7.95 -33.13 49.91
CA LEU A 51 9.30 -32.99 50.50
C LEU A 51 10.39 -33.84 49.84
N VAL A 52 10.12 -34.43 48.69
CA VAL A 52 11.10 -34.96 47.75
C VAL A 52 11.41 -33.86 46.73
N LEU A 53 12.65 -33.83 46.23
CA LEU A 53 13.01 -32.87 45.18
C LEU A 53 12.83 -33.55 43.84
N ASN A 54 12.45 -32.80 42.82
CA ASN A 54 12.16 -33.32 41.49
C ASN A 54 13.25 -34.28 40.94
N ILE A 55 14.54 -33.96 41.14
CA ILE A 55 15.66 -34.84 40.72
C ILE A 55 15.71 -36.22 41.42
N ARG A 56 14.86 -36.44 42.42
CA ARG A 56 14.74 -37.67 43.21
C ARG A 56 13.29 -38.14 43.30
N ASP A 57 12.37 -37.45 42.64
CA ASP A 57 11.01 -37.89 42.45
C ASP A 57 10.91 -38.60 41.09
N ASP A 58 10.02 -39.58 41.00
CA ASP A 58 9.73 -40.24 39.72
C ASP A 58 8.36 -39.76 39.16
N ASP A 59 7.62 -38.93 39.92
CA ASP A 59 6.31 -38.33 39.60
C ASP A 59 6.27 -36.92 40.22
N ASP A 60 6.87 -35.96 39.50
CA ASP A 60 7.24 -34.62 39.99
C ASP A 60 6.02 -33.75 40.40
N ASP A 61 4.82 -34.04 39.91
CA ASP A 61 3.58 -33.31 40.23
C ASP A 61 2.50 -34.16 40.91
N ASN A 62 2.73 -35.47 41.03
CA ASN A 62 1.93 -36.43 41.81
C ASN A 62 0.50 -36.58 41.30
N ASP A 63 0.32 -36.48 39.98
CA ASP A 63 -0.94 -36.79 39.32
C ASP A 63 -1.17 -38.31 39.14
N GLY A 64 -0.12 -39.10 39.36
CA GLY A 64 -0.11 -40.56 39.31
C GLY A 64 0.48 -41.15 38.02
N ILE A 65 1.06 -40.33 37.13
CA ILE A 65 1.80 -40.74 35.94
C ILE A 65 3.29 -40.42 36.16
N GLU A 66 4.17 -41.44 36.04
CA GLU A 66 5.61 -41.22 36.20
C GLU A 66 6.16 -40.27 35.11
N ASP A 67 7.11 -39.38 35.46
CA ASP A 67 7.69 -38.35 34.57
C ASP A 67 8.17 -38.88 33.22
N VAL A 68 8.59 -40.16 33.19
CA VAL A 68 9.09 -40.83 31.98
C VAL A 68 7.98 -41.15 30.97
N ALA A 69 6.73 -41.16 31.41
CA ALA A 69 5.54 -41.39 30.62
C ALA A 69 4.66 -40.14 30.51
N ASP A 70 4.99 -39.09 31.26
CA ASP A 70 4.28 -37.82 31.32
C ASP A 70 4.85 -36.79 30.32
N LEU A 71 3.98 -36.15 29.52
CA LEU A 71 4.40 -35.08 28.60
C LEU A 71 4.47 -33.68 29.27
N PHE A 72 3.83 -33.51 30.42
CA PHE A 72 3.80 -32.31 31.25
C PHE A 72 4.11 -32.64 32.72
N PRO A 73 5.32 -33.17 33.04
CA PRO A 73 5.70 -33.70 34.36
C PRO A 73 5.76 -32.66 35.50
N LEU A 74 5.24 -31.44 35.31
CA LEU A 74 5.18 -30.40 36.33
C LEU A 74 3.77 -29.79 36.44
N ASP A 75 2.79 -30.31 35.70
CA ASP A 75 1.40 -29.88 35.74
C ASP A 75 0.51 -31.03 36.20
N PRO A 76 0.07 -31.05 37.47
CA PRO A 76 -0.71 -32.15 38.02
C PRO A 76 -2.12 -32.31 37.43
N ASN A 77 -2.45 -31.50 36.43
CA ASN A 77 -3.72 -31.55 35.72
C ASN A 77 -3.59 -32.11 34.30
N ASP A 78 -2.39 -32.43 33.81
CA ASP A 78 -2.20 -32.91 32.43
C ASP A 78 -0.99 -33.82 32.29
N TRP A 79 -1.16 -34.92 31.56
CA TRP A 79 -0.11 -35.94 31.36
C TRP A 79 0.04 -36.40 29.91
N GLU A 80 -0.92 -36.06 29.04
CA GLU A 80 -1.04 -36.55 27.66
C GLU A 80 -1.39 -35.40 26.70
N ASP A 81 -0.77 -35.39 25.52
CA ASP A 81 -1.01 -34.49 24.39
C ASP A 81 -1.18 -35.39 23.16
N THR A 82 -2.43 -35.65 22.78
CA THR A 82 -2.78 -36.72 21.84
C THR A 82 -2.52 -36.35 20.39
N ASP A 83 -2.57 -35.06 20.02
CA ASP A 83 -2.33 -34.59 18.66
C ASP A 83 -0.98 -33.89 18.46
N GLY A 84 -0.26 -33.58 19.55
CA GLY A 84 1.11 -33.09 19.54
C GLY A 84 1.23 -31.59 19.29
N ASP A 85 0.20 -30.80 19.61
CA ASP A 85 0.17 -29.35 19.44
C ASP A 85 0.90 -28.58 20.57
N GLY A 86 1.20 -29.28 21.67
CA GLY A 86 1.89 -28.77 22.84
C GLY A 86 0.98 -28.11 23.90
N LEU A 87 -0.33 -28.38 23.89
CA LEU A 87 -1.26 -28.27 25.01
C LEU A 87 -1.61 -29.67 25.52
N GLY A 88 -1.93 -29.78 26.81
CA GLY A 88 -2.37 -31.05 27.38
C GLY A 88 -3.85 -31.29 27.14
N ASN A 89 -4.22 -32.56 26.96
CA ASN A 89 -5.58 -33.00 26.65
C ASN A 89 -6.62 -32.47 27.65
N ASN A 90 -6.30 -32.42 28.95
CA ASN A 90 -7.24 -31.95 29.96
C ASN A 90 -7.43 -30.43 29.90
N TYR A 91 -6.37 -29.69 29.63
CA TYR A 91 -6.39 -28.25 29.41
C TYR A 91 -7.21 -27.90 28.15
N GLU A 92 -7.02 -28.64 27.07
CA GLU A 92 -7.82 -28.51 25.85
C GLU A 92 -9.31 -28.74 26.09
N ILE A 93 -9.68 -29.82 26.77
CA ILE A 93 -11.07 -30.09 27.16
C ILE A 93 -11.65 -28.96 28.02
N ALA A 94 -10.84 -28.39 28.92
CA ALA A 94 -11.26 -27.28 29.78
C ALA A 94 -11.52 -25.98 29.00
N LEU A 95 -10.75 -25.74 27.93
CA LEU A 95 -10.95 -24.62 27.02
C LEU A 95 -12.06 -24.87 25.99
N GLY A 96 -12.40 -26.13 25.71
CA GLY A 96 -13.39 -26.51 24.71
C GLY A 96 -12.79 -26.84 23.33
N LEU A 97 -11.49 -27.09 23.29
CA LEU A 97 -10.71 -27.56 22.13
C LEU A 97 -10.94 -29.07 21.89
N ASP A 98 -10.45 -29.60 20.77
CA ASP A 98 -10.49 -31.04 20.44
C ASP A 98 -9.10 -31.67 20.58
N PRO A 99 -8.85 -32.49 21.64
CA PRO A 99 -7.54 -33.12 21.90
C PRO A 99 -7.01 -34.08 20.84
N ASN A 100 -7.71 -34.24 19.72
CA ASN A 100 -7.30 -35.07 18.60
C ASN A 100 -7.08 -34.24 17.32
N ASN A 101 -7.13 -32.92 17.44
CA ASN A 101 -7.04 -31.98 16.35
C ASN A 101 -6.13 -30.81 16.74
N ILE A 102 -4.90 -30.85 16.21
CA ILE A 102 -3.81 -29.88 16.44
C ILE A 102 -4.16 -28.39 16.19
N ASP A 103 -5.34 -28.10 15.64
CA ASP A 103 -5.85 -26.79 15.24
C ASP A 103 -7.39 -26.84 15.29
N SER A 104 -7.96 -26.53 16.46
CA SER A 104 -9.37 -26.75 16.79
C SER A 104 -10.33 -25.93 15.93
N ASP A 105 -9.93 -24.73 15.50
CA ASP A 105 -10.76 -23.85 14.68
C ASP A 105 -10.40 -23.85 13.19
N ASN A 106 -9.34 -24.58 12.82
CA ASN A 106 -8.84 -24.83 11.47
C ASN A 106 -8.37 -23.56 10.74
N ASP A 107 -7.71 -22.63 11.44
CA ASP A 107 -7.17 -21.39 10.85
C ASP A 107 -5.70 -21.48 10.42
N GLY A 108 -5.02 -22.57 10.75
CA GLY A 108 -3.64 -22.85 10.41
C GLY A 108 -2.61 -22.50 11.48
N ILE A 109 -3.03 -22.00 12.64
CA ILE A 109 -2.21 -21.84 13.85
C ILE A 109 -2.57 -23.00 14.80
N VAL A 110 -1.57 -23.68 15.35
CA VAL A 110 -1.83 -24.80 16.26
C VAL A 110 -2.28 -24.28 17.64
N ASP A 111 -3.20 -24.97 18.33
CA ASP A 111 -3.84 -24.40 19.53
C ASP A 111 -2.80 -24.00 20.61
N GLY A 112 -1.73 -24.79 20.75
CA GLY A 112 -0.62 -24.51 21.67
C GLY A 112 0.27 -23.32 21.36
N GLU A 113 0.09 -22.67 20.20
CA GLU A 113 0.72 -21.39 19.82
C GLU A 113 -0.31 -20.29 19.51
N ASP A 114 -1.61 -20.62 19.50
CA ASP A 114 -2.69 -19.71 19.15
C ASP A 114 -3.24 -18.97 20.39
N PRO A 115 -3.26 -17.62 20.40
CA PRO A 115 -3.94 -16.84 21.44
C PRO A 115 -5.48 -16.99 21.43
N PHE A 116 -6.07 -17.45 20.31
CA PHE A 116 -7.51 -17.55 20.08
C PHE A 116 -7.96 -18.89 19.46
N PRO A 117 -7.63 -20.05 20.05
CA PRO A 117 -7.75 -21.40 19.45
C PRO A 117 -9.19 -21.91 19.19
N LEU A 118 -10.20 -21.06 19.39
CA LEU A 118 -11.60 -21.34 19.10
C LEU A 118 -12.21 -20.36 18.10
N ILE A 119 -11.43 -19.40 17.64
CA ILE A 119 -11.87 -18.30 16.80
C ILE A 119 -10.92 -18.18 15.63
N ALA A 120 -11.26 -18.92 14.57
CA ALA A 120 -10.44 -18.96 13.37
C ALA A 120 -10.00 -17.55 12.91
N GLU A 121 -8.71 -17.26 13.03
CA GLU A 121 -8.05 -16.10 12.49
C GLU A 121 -8.06 -16.22 10.97
N LYS A 122 -9.07 -15.61 10.35
CA LYS A 122 -9.11 -15.54 8.89
C LYS A 122 -7.85 -14.85 8.40
N VAL A 123 -6.99 -15.60 7.71
CA VAL A 123 -5.81 -15.07 7.06
C VAL A 123 -6.22 -13.91 6.15
N LYS A 124 -5.70 -12.73 6.48
CA LYS A 124 -5.90 -11.49 5.74
C LYS A 124 -4.68 -11.23 4.88
N SER A 125 -4.86 -11.08 3.58
CA SER A 125 -3.79 -10.65 2.68
C SER A 125 -3.77 -9.13 2.56
N ILE A 126 -2.60 -8.51 2.69
CA ILE A 126 -2.42 -7.09 2.41
C ILE A 126 -2.55 -6.88 0.90
N ARG A 127 -3.44 -5.97 0.50
CA ARG A 127 -3.71 -5.66 -0.90
C ARG A 127 -3.32 -4.26 -1.29
N TYR A 128 -3.51 -3.30 -0.38
CA TYR A 128 -3.11 -1.91 -0.58
C TYR A 128 -2.55 -1.34 0.71
N VAL A 129 -1.58 -0.45 0.57
CA VAL A 129 -1.12 0.42 1.64
C VAL A 129 -1.18 1.84 1.11
N LEU A 130 -1.68 2.76 1.92
CA LEU A 130 -1.72 4.19 1.64
C LEU A 130 -1.11 4.94 2.82
N SER A 131 -0.38 6.01 2.54
CA SER A 131 -0.11 7.01 3.57
C SER A 131 -1.24 8.03 3.58
N ILE A 132 -1.72 8.36 4.77
CA ILE A 132 -2.72 9.39 5.00
C ILE A 132 -2.15 10.50 5.89
N ASP A 133 -2.88 11.60 5.96
CA ASP A 133 -2.54 12.69 6.88
C ASP A 133 -2.71 12.19 8.34
N ASP A 134 -2.04 12.83 9.28
CA ASP A 134 -2.12 12.53 10.72
C ASP A 134 -3.59 12.48 11.21
N THR A 135 -4.01 11.33 11.73
CA THR A 135 -5.38 11.12 12.24
C THR A 135 -5.49 11.10 13.76
N ASP A 136 -4.39 10.99 14.50
CA ASP A 136 -4.39 10.90 15.96
C ASP A 136 -3.75 12.09 16.69
N GLY A 137 -3.20 13.03 15.93
CA GLY A 137 -2.72 14.33 16.38
C GLY A 137 -1.27 14.30 16.89
N ASP A 138 -0.48 13.29 16.55
CA ASP A 138 0.92 13.20 16.94
C ASP A 138 1.90 13.97 16.03
N ASN A 139 1.40 14.57 14.94
CA ASN A 139 2.10 15.28 13.86
C ASN A 139 2.90 14.39 12.91
N THR A 140 2.65 13.09 12.91
CA THR A 140 3.25 12.11 12.02
C THR A 140 2.17 11.54 11.10
N SER A 141 2.51 11.23 9.84
CA SER A 141 1.53 10.63 8.94
C SER A 141 1.21 9.20 9.36
N ASP A 142 -0.06 8.78 9.18
CA ASP A 142 -0.48 7.41 9.45
C ASP A 142 -0.48 6.54 8.18
N LEU A 143 -0.55 5.23 8.37
CA LEU A 143 -0.79 4.28 7.28
C LEU A 143 -2.20 3.70 7.34
N VAL A 144 -2.83 3.59 6.17
CA VAL A 144 -3.99 2.71 5.98
C VAL A 144 -3.52 1.44 5.29
N VAL A 145 -3.73 0.29 5.96
CA VAL A 145 -3.48 -1.03 5.37
C VAL A 145 -4.82 -1.67 5.04
N ILE A 146 -5.02 -1.99 3.75
CA ILE A 146 -6.22 -2.66 3.26
C ILE A 146 -5.94 -4.14 3.09
N TYR A 147 -6.81 -4.93 3.70
CA TYR A 147 -6.77 -6.37 3.75
C TYR A 147 -7.93 -7.00 2.97
N GLU A 148 -7.68 -8.17 2.40
CA GLU A 148 -8.70 -9.07 1.86
C GLU A 148 -8.65 -10.40 2.59
N GLY A 149 -9.77 -10.80 3.19
CA GLY A 149 -9.92 -12.12 3.79
C GLY A 149 -10.31 -13.18 2.75
N GLU A 150 -10.18 -14.46 3.10
CA GLU A 150 -10.53 -15.59 2.23
C GLU A 150 -12.01 -15.62 1.79
N ASP A 151 -12.88 -14.97 2.56
CA ASP A 151 -14.29 -14.78 2.23
C ASP A 151 -14.54 -13.63 1.23
N ASN A 152 -13.47 -13.04 0.68
CA ASN A 152 -13.46 -11.87 -0.20
C ASN A 152 -14.00 -10.60 0.49
N VAL A 153 -14.06 -10.57 1.83
CA VAL A 153 -14.36 -9.35 2.58
C VAL A 153 -13.12 -8.45 2.57
N VAL A 154 -13.34 -7.16 2.31
CA VAL A 154 -12.27 -6.17 2.32
C VAL A 154 -12.40 -5.29 3.57
N SER A 155 -11.32 -5.20 4.35
CA SER A 155 -11.23 -4.40 5.57
C SER A 155 -10.00 -3.50 5.54
N GLY A 156 -9.99 -2.47 6.38
CA GLY A 156 -8.83 -1.59 6.52
C GLY A 156 -8.52 -1.32 7.99
N GLU A 157 -7.25 -1.06 8.26
CA GLU A 157 -6.75 -0.62 9.56
C GLU A 157 -5.93 0.65 9.37
N VAL A 158 -6.14 1.63 10.25
CA VAL A 158 -5.29 2.81 10.38
C VAL A 158 -4.25 2.49 11.43
N ILE A 159 -2.99 2.65 11.09
CA ILE A 159 -1.84 2.25 11.91
C ILE A 159 -0.93 3.46 12.08
N ASN A 160 -0.74 3.84 13.35
CA ASN A 160 0.31 4.77 13.75
C ASN A 160 1.63 3.99 13.84
N LYS A 161 2.64 4.40 13.07
CA LYS A 161 3.93 3.72 13.00
C LYS A 161 4.98 4.23 13.99
N VAL A 162 4.70 5.30 14.73
CA VAL A 162 5.50 5.75 15.88
C VAL A 162 5.36 4.78 17.06
N ASN A 163 4.15 4.29 17.32
CA ASN A 163 3.84 3.42 18.46
C ASN A 163 3.33 2.02 18.09
N GLU A 164 3.25 1.71 16.79
CA GLU A 164 2.76 0.44 16.22
C GLU A 164 1.31 0.09 16.63
N GLN A 165 0.48 1.10 16.96
CA GLN A 165 -0.91 0.90 17.34
C GLN A 165 -1.85 1.00 16.13
N VAL A 166 -2.83 0.09 16.09
CA VAL A 166 -4.02 0.22 15.26
C VAL A 166 -4.96 1.22 15.94
N THR A 167 -5.13 2.40 15.35
CA THR A 167 -5.96 3.48 15.89
C THR A 167 -7.43 3.34 15.46
N LEU A 168 -7.67 2.73 14.30
CA LEU A 168 -9.00 2.46 13.77
C LEU A 168 -9.02 1.17 12.93
N SER A 169 -10.13 0.44 12.98
CA SER A 169 -10.42 -0.65 12.05
C SER A 169 -11.78 -0.43 11.40
N PHE A 170 -11.88 -0.68 10.10
CA PHE A 170 -13.11 -0.53 9.33
C PHE A 170 -13.28 -1.64 8.30
N ARG A 171 -14.48 -1.74 7.73
CA ARG A 171 -14.79 -2.72 6.67
C ARG A 171 -15.60 -2.12 5.54
N PHE A 172 -15.32 -2.54 4.32
CA PHE A 172 -16.18 -2.21 3.19
C PHE A 172 -17.36 -3.18 3.11
N ALA A 173 -18.56 -2.64 2.92
CA ALA A 173 -19.77 -3.45 2.89
C ALA A 173 -19.88 -4.26 1.59
N GLY A 174 -19.68 -5.57 1.67
CA GLY A 174 -19.83 -6.52 0.57
C GLY A 174 -18.67 -7.50 0.48
N THR A 175 -18.64 -8.27 -0.61
CA THR A 175 -17.53 -9.16 -0.95
C THR A 175 -17.04 -8.83 -2.36
N TYR A 176 -15.74 -8.82 -2.58
CA TYR A 176 -15.14 -8.29 -3.80
C TYR A 176 -14.09 -9.24 -4.36
N THR A 177 -14.23 -9.63 -5.63
CA THR A 177 -13.21 -10.42 -6.34
C THR A 177 -12.37 -9.58 -7.28
N ASN A 178 -12.82 -8.35 -7.56
CA ASN A 178 -12.08 -7.37 -8.34
C ASN A 178 -12.47 -5.97 -7.87
N TYR A 179 -11.47 -5.23 -7.37
CA TYR A 179 -11.63 -3.89 -6.85
C TYR A 179 -10.32 -3.13 -6.96
N SER A 180 -10.40 -1.84 -6.68
CA SER A 180 -9.26 -0.93 -6.57
C SER A 180 -9.51 0.02 -5.40
N ILE A 181 -8.43 0.41 -4.73
CA ILE A 181 -8.44 1.36 -3.63
C ILE A 181 -7.86 2.68 -4.12
N HIS A 182 -8.47 3.79 -3.70
CA HIS A 182 -8.08 5.15 -4.08
C HIS A 182 -8.09 6.03 -2.84
N GLN A 183 -7.06 6.87 -2.67
CA GLN A 183 -7.13 7.98 -1.74
C GLN A 183 -7.90 9.12 -2.39
N LEU A 184 -8.86 9.69 -1.67
CA LEU A 184 -9.71 10.77 -2.15
C LEU A 184 -9.43 12.05 -1.32
N PRO A 185 -9.60 13.25 -1.89
CA PRO A 185 -9.57 14.50 -1.13
C PRO A 185 -10.68 14.51 -0.09
N ASP A 186 -10.51 15.28 0.99
CA ASP A 186 -11.51 15.50 2.05
C ASP A 186 -12.90 15.84 1.46
N MET A 187 -13.76 14.83 1.40
CA MET A 187 -15.09 14.86 0.81
C MET A 187 -16.14 15.36 1.79
N ASN A 188 -15.89 15.26 3.10
CA ASN A 188 -16.81 15.63 4.16
C ASN A 188 -16.44 16.94 4.90
N ASN A 189 -15.31 17.56 4.52
CA ASN A 189 -14.73 18.78 5.10
C ASN A 189 -14.35 18.65 6.60
N ASN A 190 -13.87 17.49 7.04
CA ASN A 190 -13.42 17.29 8.42
C ASN A 190 -11.91 17.49 8.62
N GLY A 191 -11.16 17.77 7.55
CA GLY A 191 -9.72 17.96 7.55
C GLY A 191 -8.89 16.71 7.25
N SER A 192 -9.53 15.57 6.93
CA SER A 192 -8.85 14.31 6.61
C SER A 192 -9.25 13.80 5.23
N LYS A 193 -8.28 13.26 4.48
CA LYS A 193 -8.52 12.60 3.19
C LYS A 193 -9.19 11.24 3.38
N GLU A 194 -10.10 10.87 2.50
CA GLU A 194 -10.79 9.58 2.59
C GLU A 194 -10.16 8.45 1.77
N VAL A 195 -10.64 7.23 2.02
CA VAL A 195 -10.28 6.02 1.29
C VAL A 195 -11.51 5.44 0.59
N GLY A 196 -11.40 5.31 -0.74
CA GLY A 196 -12.45 4.80 -1.61
C GLY A 196 -12.15 3.40 -2.15
N LEU A 197 -13.07 2.45 -1.95
CA LEU A 197 -13.06 1.15 -2.63
C LEU A 197 -14.01 1.19 -3.82
N PHE A 198 -13.45 1.13 -5.04
CA PHE A 198 -14.22 0.91 -6.26
C PHE A 198 -14.17 -0.57 -6.63
N GLY A 199 -15.35 -1.21 -6.70
CA GLY A 199 -15.44 -2.63 -6.98
C GLY A 199 -16.72 -3.03 -7.71
N LEU A 200 -16.70 -4.30 -8.13
CA LEU A 200 -17.81 -4.94 -8.83
C LEU A 200 -18.59 -5.84 -7.88
N LEU A 201 -19.88 -5.56 -7.69
CA LEU A 201 -20.75 -6.31 -6.79
C LEU A 201 -21.83 -7.08 -7.57
N PRO A 202 -22.03 -8.39 -7.26
CA PRO A 202 -23.17 -9.14 -7.75
C PRO A 202 -24.50 -8.50 -7.30
N GLU A 203 -25.53 -8.54 -8.15
CA GLU A 203 -26.87 -8.07 -7.76
C GLU A 203 -27.56 -9.09 -6.83
N ASP A 204 -28.04 -8.62 -5.69
CA ASP A 204 -28.95 -9.40 -4.84
C ASP A 204 -30.23 -9.73 -5.63
N GLY A 205 -30.48 -11.00 -5.92
CA GLY A 205 -31.73 -11.44 -6.56
C GLY A 205 -31.62 -12.25 -7.86
N GLY A 206 -30.46 -12.79 -8.20
CA GLY A 206 -30.35 -13.87 -9.21
C GLY A 206 -30.38 -13.42 -10.67
N ASN A 207 -30.22 -12.13 -10.95
CA ASN A 207 -29.95 -11.63 -12.29
C ASN A 207 -28.44 -11.39 -12.43
N THR A 208 -27.83 -11.86 -13.52
CA THR A 208 -26.38 -11.87 -13.78
C THR A 208 -25.73 -10.48 -13.97
N ALA A 209 -26.39 -9.41 -13.53
CA ALA A 209 -25.94 -8.03 -13.69
C ALA A 209 -25.02 -7.63 -12.53
N VAL A 210 -23.74 -7.41 -12.82
CA VAL A 210 -22.74 -6.94 -11.86
C VAL A 210 -22.69 -5.42 -11.88
N LYS A 211 -22.97 -4.75 -10.75
CA LYS A 211 -22.95 -3.28 -10.65
C LYS A 211 -21.58 -2.80 -10.17
N SER A 212 -21.13 -1.68 -10.71
CA SER A 212 -19.96 -0.99 -10.18
C SER A 212 -20.37 -0.08 -9.02
N ARG A 213 -19.59 -0.10 -7.95
CA ARG A 213 -19.83 0.72 -6.76
C ARG A 213 -18.52 1.28 -6.23
N LEU A 214 -18.53 2.54 -5.82
CA LEU A 214 -17.51 3.16 -4.98
C LEU A 214 -18.08 3.35 -3.58
N ILE A 215 -17.41 2.84 -2.56
CA ILE A 215 -17.71 3.11 -1.15
C ILE A 215 -16.55 3.93 -0.58
N VAL A 216 -16.86 5.08 0.00
CA VAL A 216 -15.88 5.99 0.58
C VAL A 216 -15.98 5.93 2.10
N ILE A 217 -14.85 5.70 2.77
CA ILE A 217 -14.72 5.64 4.21
C ILE A 217 -13.76 6.73 4.66
N ASP A 218 -14.15 7.43 5.71
CA ASP A 218 -13.31 8.41 6.39
C ASP A 218 -12.39 7.71 7.39
N PRO A 219 -11.05 7.71 7.19
CA PRO A 219 -10.12 7.06 8.09
C PRO A 219 -9.98 7.76 9.45
N LEU A 220 -10.48 9.00 9.62
CA LEU A 220 -10.49 9.67 10.91
C LEU A 220 -11.59 9.12 11.84
N THR A 221 -12.75 8.72 11.27
CA THR A 221 -13.93 8.32 12.04
C THR A 221 -14.34 6.86 11.86
N GLY A 222 -13.95 6.23 10.74
CA GLY A 222 -14.41 4.92 10.30
C GLY A 222 -15.79 4.91 9.67
N ASP A 223 -16.46 6.06 9.59
CA ASP A 223 -17.78 6.17 9.02
C ASP A 223 -17.73 6.19 7.48
N ALA A 224 -18.78 5.64 6.86
CA ALA A 224 -18.95 5.75 5.42
C ALA A 224 -19.40 7.18 5.06
N VAL A 225 -18.60 7.88 4.25
CA VAL A 225 -18.92 9.24 3.79
C VAL A 225 -20.00 9.21 2.71
N ASN A 226 -19.78 8.41 1.67
CA ASN A 226 -20.73 8.28 0.57
C ASN A 226 -20.61 6.94 -0.16
N THR A 227 -21.65 6.58 -0.92
CA THR A 227 -21.67 5.39 -1.76
C THR A 227 -22.23 5.73 -3.14
N TYR A 228 -21.41 5.54 -4.16
CA TYR A 228 -21.77 5.82 -5.55
C TYR A 228 -21.97 4.51 -6.29
N SER A 229 -23.08 4.38 -7.00
CA SER A 229 -23.39 3.18 -7.79
C SER A 229 -23.65 3.54 -9.24
N TRP A 230 -23.13 2.71 -10.13
CA TRP A 230 -23.34 2.81 -11.58
C TRP A 230 -24.08 1.57 -12.10
N PRO A 231 -24.81 1.69 -13.23
CA PRO A 231 -25.49 0.56 -13.84
C PRO A 231 -24.53 -0.55 -14.32
N ALA A 232 -25.08 -1.74 -14.59
CA ALA A 232 -24.31 -2.98 -14.83
C ALA A 232 -24.02 -3.28 -16.33
N ASN A 233 -23.79 -2.27 -17.17
CA ASN A 233 -23.72 -2.43 -18.64
C ASN A 233 -22.41 -1.95 -19.29
N TRP A 234 -21.29 -2.03 -18.57
CA TRP A 234 -19.95 -1.73 -19.09
C TRP A 234 -18.99 -2.91 -18.93
N SER A 235 -18.13 -3.10 -19.92
CA SER A 235 -16.95 -3.96 -19.85
C SER A 235 -15.76 -3.16 -19.34
N ALA A 236 -14.94 -3.81 -18.49
CA ALA A 236 -13.75 -3.24 -17.87
C ALA A 236 -13.99 -1.87 -17.19
N PRO A 237 -15.00 -1.75 -16.31
CA PRO A 237 -15.22 -0.49 -15.61
C PRO A 237 -14.07 -0.21 -14.64
N SER A 238 -13.65 1.06 -14.57
CA SER A 238 -12.65 1.53 -13.62
C SER A 238 -13.04 2.90 -13.05
N PHE A 239 -12.50 3.21 -11.88
CA PHE A 239 -12.72 4.49 -11.22
C PHE A 239 -11.88 5.60 -11.86
N VAL A 240 -12.42 6.82 -11.84
CA VAL A 240 -11.74 8.06 -12.18
C VAL A 240 -12.18 9.12 -11.18
N GLN A 241 -11.22 9.75 -10.50
CA GLN A 241 -11.46 11.02 -9.81
C GLN A 241 -11.35 12.17 -10.81
N LEU A 242 -12.28 13.10 -10.76
CA LEU A 242 -12.32 14.30 -11.60
C LEU A 242 -12.07 15.55 -10.73
N ALA A 243 -11.81 16.69 -11.37
CA ALA A 243 -11.83 17.98 -10.70
C ALA A 243 -13.26 18.33 -10.24
N ASP A 244 -13.40 19.39 -9.42
CA ASP A 244 -14.70 19.96 -9.06
C ASP A 244 -15.39 20.58 -10.28
N LEU A 245 -16.38 19.88 -10.84
CA LEU A 245 -17.17 20.29 -12.01
C LEU A 245 -18.45 21.03 -11.61
N THR A 246 -18.83 21.00 -10.33
CA THR A 246 -20.06 21.60 -9.83
C THR A 246 -19.84 22.85 -8.99
N ASN A 247 -18.57 23.20 -8.73
CA ASN A 247 -18.14 24.33 -7.90
C ASN A 247 -18.72 24.28 -6.48
N ASP A 248 -18.86 23.07 -5.91
CA ASP A 248 -19.30 22.86 -4.53
C ASP A 248 -18.14 22.66 -3.54
N GLY A 249 -16.90 22.66 -4.04
CA GLY A 249 -15.67 22.46 -3.29
C GLY A 249 -15.24 21.00 -3.18
N ILE A 250 -16.07 20.04 -3.63
CA ILE A 250 -15.80 18.60 -3.51
C ILE A 250 -15.58 18.00 -4.90
N PRO A 251 -14.39 17.44 -5.19
CA PRO A 251 -14.10 16.81 -6.48
C PRO A 251 -15.06 15.67 -6.86
N GLU A 252 -15.36 15.56 -8.15
CA GLU A 252 -16.28 14.57 -8.69
C GLU A 252 -15.68 13.17 -8.72
N VAL A 253 -16.58 12.19 -8.69
CA VAL A 253 -16.26 10.78 -8.85
C VAL A 253 -16.89 10.25 -10.13
N ALA A 254 -16.17 9.43 -10.87
CA ALA A 254 -16.69 8.86 -12.11
C ALA A 254 -16.28 7.41 -12.29
N MET A 255 -17.09 6.72 -13.10
CA MET A 255 -16.73 5.43 -13.66
C MET A 255 -16.45 5.61 -15.15
N GLN A 256 -15.31 5.12 -15.62
CA GLN A 256 -15.04 4.94 -17.05
C GLN A 256 -15.18 3.47 -17.44
N GLY A 257 -15.43 3.22 -18.72
CA GLY A 257 -15.43 1.86 -19.28
C GLY A 257 -16.05 1.82 -20.67
N ASN A 258 -16.06 0.64 -21.28
CA ASN A 258 -16.65 0.44 -22.59
C ASN A 258 -18.10 -0.01 -22.48
N PHE A 259 -19.00 0.72 -23.10
CA PHE A 259 -20.41 0.34 -23.17
C PHE A 259 -20.57 -0.93 -24.02
N TYR A 260 -21.23 -1.96 -23.48
CA TYR A 260 -21.33 -3.27 -24.16
C TYR A 260 -21.85 -3.21 -25.59
N VAL A 261 -22.73 -2.25 -25.90
CA VAL A 261 -23.23 -2.06 -27.26
C VAL A 261 -22.30 -1.15 -28.05
N GLY A 262 -21.56 -1.74 -28.98
CA GLY A 262 -20.70 -1.03 -29.91
C GLY A 262 -19.34 -0.62 -29.34
N ASP A 263 -18.97 -1.15 -28.16
CA ASP A 263 -17.65 -0.99 -27.54
C ASP A 263 -17.23 0.48 -27.42
N ARG A 264 -18.19 1.33 -27.02
CA ARG A 264 -17.99 2.78 -26.98
C ARG A 264 -17.41 3.20 -25.64
N PRO A 265 -16.28 3.92 -25.59
CA PRO A 265 -15.77 4.48 -24.34
C PRO A 265 -16.75 5.52 -23.79
N GLN A 266 -17.02 5.40 -22.49
CA GLN A 266 -17.91 6.30 -21.74
C GLN A 266 -17.32 6.65 -20.39
N LEU A 267 -17.64 7.85 -19.93
CA LEU A 267 -17.42 8.32 -18.57
C LEU A 267 -18.77 8.69 -17.97
N LEU A 268 -19.02 8.23 -16.76
CA LEU A 268 -20.25 8.47 -16.02
C LEU A 268 -19.93 9.23 -14.72
N PRO A 269 -19.84 10.56 -14.76
CA PRO A 269 -19.55 11.35 -13.58
C PRO A 269 -20.74 11.45 -12.64
N LYS A 270 -20.43 11.60 -11.36
CA LYS A 270 -21.34 11.90 -10.28
C LYS A 270 -20.72 12.98 -9.41
N ASN A 271 -21.54 13.93 -8.98
CA ASN A 271 -21.15 14.96 -8.02
C ASN A 271 -20.63 14.30 -6.74
N GLY A 272 -19.45 14.73 -6.29
CA GLY A 272 -18.75 14.15 -5.15
C GLY A 272 -19.55 14.30 -3.85
N ALA A 273 -20.04 15.50 -3.53
CA ALA A 273 -20.76 15.73 -2.28
C ALA A 273 -22.10 14.97 -2.18
N THR A 274 -22.86 14.90 -3.27
CA THR A 274 -24.28 14.48 -3.25
C THR A 274 -24.55 13.13 -3.92
N GLY A 275 -23.62 12.63 -4.73
CA GLY A 275 -23.80 11.43 -5.56
C GLY A 275 -24.77 11.58 -6.74
N ALA A 276 -25.26 12.81 -6.99
CA ALA A 276 -26.12 13.12 -8.13
C ALA A 276 -25.39 12.83 -9.45
N SER A 277 -26.09 12.26 -10.42
CA SER A 277 -25.50 12.00 -11.73
C SER A 277 -25.32 13.28 -12.52
N LEU A 278 -24.12 13.44 -13.09
CA LEU A 278 -23.81 14.51 -14.04
C LEU A 278 -23.92 14.01 -15.48
N ASP A 279 -23.66 14.90 -16.42
CA ASP A 279 -23.68 14.60 -17.84
C ASP A 279 -22.73 13.44 -18.19
N LYS A 280 -23.27 12.45 -18.90
CA LYS A 280 -22.48 11.32 -19.40
C LYS A 280 -21.70 11.73 -20.64
N LEU A 281 -20.39 11.47 -20.62
CA LEU A 281 -19.55 11.61 -21.79
C LEU A 281 -19.52 10.29 -22.55
N SER A 282 -19.73 10.34 -23.87
CA SER A 282 -19.63 9.17 -24.73
C SER A 282 -18.91 9.54 -26.01
N PHE A 283 -17.92 8.72 -26.36
CA PHE A 283 -17.17 8.88 -27.60
C PHE A 283 -17.38 7.67 -28.52
N PRO A 284 -17.28 7.85 -29.85
CA PRO A 284 -17.26 6.72 -30.77
C PRO A 284 -16.01 5.85 -30.56
N ALA A 285 -16.10 4.55 -30.86
CA ALA A 285 -15.06 3.53 -30.63
C ALA A 285 -13.86 3.62 -31.60
N LEU A 286 -13.25 4.81 -31.71
CA LEU A 286 -12.24 5.16 -32.72
C LEU A 286 -10.79 4.96 -32.25
N MET A 287 -10.57 4.69 -30.97
CA MET A 287 -9.23 4.60 -30.36
C MET A 287 -8.96 3.19 -29.84
N TYR A 288 -7.70 2.78 -29.88
CA TYR A 288 -7.20 1.64 -29.10
C TYR A 288 -7.06 2.09 -27.64
N GLU A 289 -7.57 1.26 -26.72
CA GLU A 289 -7.43 1.41 -25.25
C GLU A 289 -7.58 2.86 -24.76
N PRO A 290 -8.72 3.51 -25.04
CA PRO A 290 -8.91 4.92 -24.70
C PRO A 290 -8.95 5.12 -23.17
N GLN A 291 -8.34 6.21 -22.70
CA GLN A 291 -8.32 6.60 -21.29
C GLN A 291 -8.89 8.01 -21.12
N PHE A 292 -9.76 8.19 -20.12
CA PHE A 292 -10.21 9.53 -19.75
C PHE A 292 -9.13 10.24 -18.92
N VAL A 293 -8.93 11.52 -19.18
CA VAL A 293 -7.93 12.36 -18.51
C VAL A 293 -8.58 13.69 -18.12
N GLN A 294 -8.21 14.21 -16.95
CA GLN A 294 -8.57 15.57 -16.53
C GLN A 294 -7.64 16.56 -17.22
N LEU A 295 -8.22 17.63 -17.77
CA LEU A 295 -7.51 18.73 -18.41
C LEU A 295 -7.79 20.03 -17.66
N SER A 296 -6.96 21.04 -17.90
CA SER A 296 -7.08 22.38 -17.35
C SER A 296 -8.12 23.20 -18.10
N ASP A 297 -8.76 24.14 -17.40
CA ASP A 297 -9.81 25.05 -17.90
C ASP A 297 -9.36 25.92 -19.10
N VAL A 298 -9.52 25.37 -20.31
CA VAL A 298 -9.22 26.06 -21.58
C VAL A 298 -10.31 27.05 -21.97
N THR A 299 -11.54 26.87 -21.49
CA THR A 299 -12.67 27.77 -21.80
C THR A 299 -12.73 29.00 -20.91
N ARG A 300 -12.03 28.97 -19.77
CA ARG A 300 -11.97 30.00 -18.73
C ARG A 300 -13.32 30.27 -18.09
N ASP A 301 -14.12 29.23 -17.92
CA ASP A 301 -15.42 29.29 -17.26
C ASP A 301 -15.38 28.88 -15.79
N GLY A 302 -14.20 28.48 -15.30
CA GLY A 302 -13.93 28.01 -13.95
C GLY A 302 -14.04 26.50 -13.78
N ILE A 303 -14.41 25.75 -14.82
CA ILE A 303 -14.61 24.30 -14.76
C ILE A 303 -13.58 23.59 -15.65
N PRO A 304 -12.69 22.77 -15.07
CA PRO A 304 -11.69 22.03 -15.85
C PRO A 304 -12.28 21.02 -16.85
N GLU A 305 -11.71 20.91 -18.05
CA GLU A 305 -12.23 20.06 -19.12
C GLU A 305 -11.84 18.59 -19.03
N ILE A 306 -12.54 17.76 -19.81
CA ILE A 306 -12.32 16.31 -19.82
C ILE A 306 -11.83 15.86 -21.21
N GLY A 307 -10.72 15.12 -21.21
CA GLY A 307 -10.11 14.54 -22.39
C GLY A 307 -10.36 13.03 -22.52
N LEU A 308 -10.43 12.54 -23.76
CA LEU A 308 -10.26 11.13 -24.10
C LEU A 308 -8.94 10.96 -24.86
N PHE A 309 -7.93 10.46 -24.16
CA PHE A 309 -6.62 10.11 -24.69
C PHE A 309 -6.64 8.74 -25.36
N GLY A 310 -6.00 8.61 -26.52
CA GLY A 310 -5.78 7.31 -27.14
C GLY A 310 -5.21 7.37 -28.55
N LYS A 311 -4.83 6.20 -29.07
CA LYS A 311 -4.30 6.02 -30.43
C LYS A 311 -5.43 5.72 -31.40
N LEU A 312 -5.59 6.51 -32.45
CA LEU A 312 -6.65 6.34 -33.44
C LEU A 312 -6.47 5.06 -34.29
N LYS A 313 -7.54 4.28 -34.42
CA LYS A 313 -7.59 3.08 -35.27
C LYS A 313 -7.42 3.36 -36.76
N SER A 314 -7.72 4.58 -37.21
CA SER A 314 -7.76 4.94 -38.63
C SER A 314 -6.40 5.25 -39.24
N ASN A 315 -5.45 5.74 -38.45
CA ASN A 315 -4.19 6.27 -38.93
C ASN A 315 -3.07 6.26 -37.88
N ASP A 316 -3.27 5.55 -36.77
CA ASP A 316 -2.27 5.36 -35.72
C ASP A 316 -1.77 6.64 -35.03
N LYS A 317 -2.40 7.79 -35.29
CA LYS A 317 -2.09 9.05 -34.60
C LYS A 317 -2.63 9.05 -33.18
N ILE A 318 -1.87 9.66 -32.27
CA ILE A 318 -2.31 9.87 -30.90
C ILE A 318 -3.08 11.18 -30.80
N GLN A 319 -4.22 11.15 -30.09
CA GLN A 319 -5.06 12.33 -29.85
C GLN A 319 -5.57 12.35 -28.41
N VAL A 320 -5.86 13.56 -27.94
CA VAL A 320 -6.76 13.79 -26.80
C VAL A 320 -7.97 14.55 -27.31
N LYS A 321 -9.12 13.89 -27.38
CA LYS A 321 -10.38 14.55 -27.75
C LYS A 321 -10.96 15.23 -26.52
N ILE A 322 -11.25 16.53 -26.63
CA ILE A 322 -11.62 17.35 -25.48
C ILE A 322 -13.12 17.67 -25.53
N VAL A 323 -13.75 17.64 -24.37
CA VAL A 323 -15.08 18.19 -24.14
C VAL A 323 -15.01 19.17 -23.00
N ASP A 324 -15.81 20.21 -23.11
CA ASP A 324 -16.02 21.17 -22.04
C ASP A 324 -16.60 20.44 -20.80
N GLY A 325 -16.04 20.73 -19.63
CA GLY A 325 -16.44 20.12 -18.36
C GLY A 325 -17.79 20.65 -17.84
N ALA A 326 -18.13 21.90 -18.15
CA ALA A 326 -19.39 22.54 -17.80
C ALA A 326 -20.53 22.21 -18.79
N ASP A 327 -20.20 22.02 -20.07
CA ASP A 327 -21.14 21.65 -21.13
C ASP A 327 -20.63 20.47 -21.96
N SER A 328 -21.08 19.26 -21.61
CA SER A 328 -20.70 18.03 -22.30
C SER A 328 -21.04 18.01 -23.80
N SER A 329 -21.91 18.90 -24.28
CA SER A 329 -22.25 19.06 -25.70
C SER A 329 -21.24 19.90 -26.47
N ASN A 330 -20.50 20.78 -25.79
CA ASN A 330 -19.46 21.63 -26.36
C ASN A 330 -18.17 20.81 -26.58
N LYS A 331 -17.79 20.65 -27.85
CA LYS A 331 -16.60 19.88 -28.27
C LYS A 331 -15.47 20.84 -28.62
N LEU A 332 -14.35 20.70 -27.93
CA LEU A 332 -13.21 21.60 -28.07
C LEU A 332 -12.15 21.03 -29.04
N PRO A 333 -11.24 21.87 -29.55
CA PRO A 333 -10.11 21.40 -30.36
C PRO A 333 -9.31 20.31 -29.64
N ALA A 334 -8.96 19.25 -30.34
CA ALA A 334 -8.19 18.14 -29.77
C ALA A 334 -6.69 18.48 -29.66
N TYR A 335 -6.00 17.90 -28.68
CA TYR A 335 -4.53 17.76 -28.76
C TYR A 335 -4.20 16.69 -29.80
N ASN A 336 -3.26 16.99 -30.69
CA ASN A 336 -2.88 16.13 -31.80
C ASN A 336 -1.38 15.85 -31.77
N PHE A 337 -1.03 14.57 -31.94
CA PHE A 337 0.33 14.09 -32.04
C PHE A 337 0.49 13.24 -33.30
N GLY A 338 1.75 12.99 -33.71
CA GLY A 338 2.07 12.12 -34.84
C GLY A 338 1.72 10.65 -34.59
N ASP A 339 1.90 9.84 -35.62
CA ASP A 339 1.80 8.37 -35.59
C ASP A 339 3.16 7.69 -35.30
N ASP A 340 4.20 8.49 -35.07
CA ASP A 340 5.60 8.10 -34.92
C ASP A 340 6.01 7.82 -33.47
N TRP A 341 5.07 7.35 -32.64
CA TRP A 341 5.28 7.10 -31.21
C TRP A 341 5.00 5.65 -30.80
N ALA A 342 5.81 5.16 -29.87
CA ALA A 342 5.64 3.91 -29.14
C ALA A 342 5.74 4.17 -27.63
N GLU A 343 5.28 3.21 -26.82
CA GLU A 343 5.44 3.23 -25.35
C GLU A 343 4.87 4.51 -24.70
N THR A 344 3.71 4.97 -25.20
CA THR A 344 3.20 6.31 -24.91
C THR A 344 2.38 6.41 -23.65
N HIS A 345 2.59 7.50 -22.91
CA HIS A 345 1.88 7.84 -21.69
C HIS A 345 1.49 9.32 -21.70
N TRP A 346 0.27 9.61 -21.23
CA TRP A 346 -0.17 10.98 -20.97
C TRP A 346 0.38 11.44 -19.62
N VAL A 347 0.94 12.64 -19.57
CA VAL A 347 1.55 13.20 -18.37
C VAL A 347 0.93 14.57 -18.11
N ALA A 348 0.35 14.73 -16.92
CA ALA A 348 0.01 16.05 -16.40
C ALA A 348 1.28 16.72 -15.85
N LEU A 349 1.48 17.97 -16.19
CA LEU A 349 2.65 18.76 -15.82
C LEU A 349 2.22 19.92 -14.90
N PRO A 350 3.14 20.47 -14.10
CA PRO A 350 2.94 21.81 -13.55
C PRO A 350 2.75 22.84 -14.68
N ASP A 351 2.47 24.08 -14.28
CA ASP A 351 2.50 25.23 -15.18
C ASP A 351 3.95 25.51 -15.58
N ILE A 352 4.38 25.04 -16.75
CA ILE A 352 5.78 25.11 -17.20
C ILE A 352 6.05 26.36 -18.06
N ASP A 353 5.00 27.06 -18.51
CA ASP A 353 5.12 28.31 -19.27
C ASP A 353 4.69 29.57 -18.50
N PHE A 354 4.32 29.41 -17.22
CA PHE A 354 3.96 30.44 -16.25
C PHE A 354 2.70 31.22 -16.64
N ASP A 355 1.72 30.56 -17.25
CA ASP A 355 0.43 31.15 -17.61
C ASP A 355 -0.68 30.95 -16.56
N LEU A 356 -0.32 30.36 -15.41
CA LEU A 356 -1.15 29.96 -14.27
C LEU A 356 -2.06 28.77 -14.52
N VAL A 357 -1.84 28.04 -15.62
CA VAL A 357 -2.62 26.88 -16.00
C VAL A 357 -1.69 25.67 -16.12
N ARG A 358 -2.12 24.52 -15.57
CA ARG A 358 -1.31 23.30 -15.67
C ARG A 358 -1.19 22.84 -17.12
N ASP A 359 0.01 22.42 -17.48
CA ASP A 359 0.32 21.92 -18.81
C ASP A 359 0.27 20.40 -18.91
N PHE A 360 0.52 19.88 -20.11
CA PHE A 360 0.47 18.46 -20.37
C PHE A 360 1.57 18.01 -21.33
N GLY A 361 1.82 16.71 -21.38
CA GLY A 361 2.71 16.16 -22.38
C GLY A 361 2.43 14.72 -22.77
N LEU A 362 2.88 14.39 -23.97
CA LEU A 362 2.98 13.01 -24.44
C LEU A 362 4.40 12.53 -24.19
N TYR A 363 4.55 11.62 -23.24
CA TYR A 363 5.81 10.90 -23.00
C TYR A 363 5.84 9.62 -23.81
N GLY A 364 7.00 9.26 -24.36
CA GLY A 364 7.19 7.97 -25.03
C GLY A 364 8.44 7.94 -25.89
N ARG A 365 8.54 6.92 -26.73
CA ARG A 365 9.65 6.71 -27.65
C ARG A 365 9.28 7.05 -29.08
N ARG A 366 10.14 7.78 -29.76
CA ARG A 366 10.02 8.02 -31.20
C ARG A 366 10.40 6.78 -32.00
N ILE A 367 9.55 6.35 -32.92
CA ILE A 367 9.78 5.14 -33.74
C ILE A 367 11.00 5.31 -34.65
N ASP A 368 11.20 6.49 -35.23
CA ASP A 368 12.24 6.73 -36.24
C ASP A 368 13.64 6.90 -35.62
N SER A 369 13.73 7.72 -34.59
CA SER A 369 14.96 8.16 -33.95
C SER A 369 15.29 7.37 -32.69
N GLN A 370 14.36 6.53 -32.20
CA GLN A 370 14.49 5.76 -30.96
C GLN A 370 14.68 6.61 -29.69
N LYS A 371 14.63 7.94 -29.80
CA LYS A 371 14.73 8.88 -28.69
C LYS A 371 13.52 8.80 -27.79
N VAL A 372 13.77 8.79 -26.49
CA VAL A 372 12.74 8.97 -25.45
C VAL A 372 12.48 10.47 -25.31
N GLN A 373 11.22 10.88 -25.37
CA GLN A 373 10.83 12.30 -25.36
C GLN A 373 9.58 12.53 -24.51
N LEU A 374 9.46 13.75 -23.98
CA LEU A 374 8.21 14.32 -23.50
C LEU A 374 7.90 15.52 -24.40
N PHE A 375 6.85 15.41 -25.21
CA PHE A 375 6.36 16.47 -26.09
C PHE A 375 5.29 17.27 -25.35
N THR A 376 5.57 18.53 -25.01
CA THR A 376 4.70 19.32 -24.15
C THR A 376 3.71 20.19 -24.94
N LYS A 377 2.56 20.40 -24.30
CA LYS A 377 1.37 21.11 -24.79
C LYS A 377 0.90 22.05 -23.70
N SER A 378 0.50 23.25 -24.12
CA SER A 378 -0.10 24.23 -23.22
C SER A 378 -1.43 23.71 -22.68
N GLY A 379 -1.72 24.01 -21.42
CA GLY A 379 -3.02 23.84 -20.80
C GLY A 379 -4.08 24.81 -21.30
N VAL A 380 -3.71 25.83 -22.08
CA VAL A 380 -4.59 26.87 -22.62
C VAL A 380 -4.70 26.80 -24.14
N GLU A 381 -3.59 26.61 -24.86
CA GLU A 381 -3.56 26.54 -26.33
C GLU A 381 -3.31 25.10 -26.85
N GLN A 382 -4.29 24.53 -27.56
CA GLN A 382 -4.17 23.16 -28.07
C GLN A 382 -3.21 23.02 -29.28
N ALA A 383 -2.94 24.13 -29.95
CA ALA A 383 -2.00 24.22 -31.06
C ALA A 383 -0.56 24.42 -30.57
N GLY A 384 0.41 24.07 -31.41
CA GLY A 384 1.82 24.28 -31.08
C GLY A 384 2.39 23.29 -30.06
N THR A 385 3.54 23.65 -29.49
CA THR A 385 4.27 22.89 -28.47
C THR A 385 4.98 23.88 -27.57
N LEU A 386 5.05 23.60 -26.27
CA LEU A 386 5.87 24.37 -25.32
C LEU A 386 7.34 23.94 -25.33
N GLY A 387 7.63 22.84 -26.03
CA GLY A 387 8.96 22.30 -26.17
C GLY A 387 8.95 20.78 -26.16
N ILE A 388 10.15 20.21 -26.31
CA ILE A 388 10.35 18.76 -26.28
C ILE A 388 11.53 18.48 -25.37
N PHE A 389 11.27 17.76 -24.28
CA PHE A 389 12.33 17.19 -23.47
C PHE A 389 12.87 15.95 -24.17
N ASN A 390 14.20 15.81 -24.16
CA ASN A 390 14.89 14.72 -24.85
C ASN A 390 15.74 13.94 -23.86
N TRP A 391 15.59 12.62 -23.88
CA TRP A 391 16.44 11.67 -23.20
C TRP A 391 17.14 10.76 -24.20
N PRO A 392 18.17 10.04 -23.76
CA PRO A 392 19.01 9.31 -24.68
C PRO A 392 18.28 8.16 -25.40
N GLU A 393 18.59 7.97 -26.68
CA GLU A 393 17.99 6.91 -27.52
C GLU A 393 18.39 5.49 -27.12
N THR A 394 19.47 5.32 -26.34
CA THR A 394 19.96 4.00 -25.95
C THR A 394 19.29 3.43 -24.70
N PHE A 395 18.37 4.18 -24.08
CA PHE A 395 17.49 3.64 -23.04
C PHE A 395 16.75 2.43 -23.60
N VAL A 396 16.93 1.26 -22.97
CA VAL A 396 16.31 0.00 -23.38
C VAL A 396 14.86 -0.02 -22.87
N ASP A 397 14.71 0.16 -21.57
CA ASP A 397 13.49 0.50 -20.86
C ASP A 397 13.54 1.99 -20.48
N HIS A 398 12.38 2.56 -20.14
CA HIS A 398 12.32 3.94 -19.67
C HIS A 398 11.11 4.19 -18.78
N GLN A 399 11.29 5.07 -17.81
CA GLN A 399 10.27 5.52 -16.88
C GLN A 399 10.39 7.04 -16.71
N ILE A 400 9.26 7.74 -16.73
CA ILE A 400 9.17 9.16 -16.37
C ILE A 400 8.74 9.29 -14.91
N VAL A 401 9.32 10.25 -14.21
CA VAL A 401 9.01 10.58 -12.81
C VAL A 401 9.06 12.10 -12.68
N LEU A 402 8.04 12.69 -12.07
CA LEU A 402 8.09 14.10 -11.65
C LEU A 402 8.93 14.19 -10.37
N VAL A 403 9.81 15.18 -10.34
CA VAL A 403 10.73 15.45 -9.21
C VAL A 403 10.31 16.78 -8.59
N GLY A 404 10.50 16.95 -7.28
CA GLY A 404 10.21 18.21 -6.60
C GLY A 404 11.18 19.32 -6.99
N ASP A 405 10.73 20.57 -6.90
CA ASP A 405 11.44 21.81 -7.30
C ASP A 405 12.83 21.96 -6.63
N ILE A 406 13.86 21.41 -7.28
CA ILE A 406 15.26 21.42 -6.86
C ILE A 406 16.03 22.63 -7.37
N ASP A 407 15.59 23.30 -8.44
CA ASP A 407 16.22 24.54 -8.93
C ASP A 407 15.56 25.83 -8.40
N LEU A 408 14.48 25.67 -7.62
CA LEU A 408 13.74 26.70 -6.89
C LEU A 408 13.15 27.77 -7.79
N ASP A 409 12.72 27.37 -9.00
CA ASP A 409 12.06 28.26 -9.96
C ASP A 409 10.52 28.27 -9.83
N GLY A 410 9.98 27.43 -8.95
CA GLY A 410 8.55 27.26 -8.69
C GLY A 410 7.88 26.17 -9.54
N VAL A 411 8.64 25.43 -10.35
CA VAL A 411 8.13 24.42 -11.28
C VAL A 411 8.83 23.07 -11.05
N ASN A 412 8.03 22.08 -10.62
CA ASN A 412 8.52 20.71 -10.52
C ASN A 412 9.16 20.19 -11.82
N GLU A 413 10.19 19.38 -11.65
CA GLU A 413 11.11 18.92 -12.67
C GLU A 413 10.63 17.62 -13.30
N VAL A 414 11.25 17.31 -14.42
CA VAL A 414 10.98 16.07 -15.14
C VAL A 414 12.23 15.20 -15.19
N GLY A 415 12.14 14.04 -14.55
CA GLY A 415 13.14 12.98 -14.62
C GLY A 415 12.71 11.87 -15.56
N ALA A 416 13.65 11.32 -16.30
CA ALA A 416 13.46 10.01 -16.92
C ALA A 416 14.69 9.13 -16.73
N GLY A 417 14.45 7.84 -16.46
CA GLY A 417 15.51 6.87 -16.28
C GLY A 417 15.23 5.53 -16.94
N GLY A 418 16.30 4.78 -17.14
CA GLY A 418 16.30 3.48 -17.78
C GLY A 418 17.71 2.87 -17.86
N LEU A 419 17.79 1.62 -18.33
CA LEU A 419 19.04 0.95 -18.64
C LEU A 419 19.61 1.47 -19.97
N ARG A 420 20.85 1.93 -19.95
CA ARG A 420 21.57 2.41 -21.14
C ARG A 420 22.30 1.24 -21.81
N SER A 421 21.91 0.90 -23.04
CA SER A 421 22.52 -0.21 -23.81
C SER A 421 23.97 0.02 -24.24
N ASP A 422 24.41 1.27 -24.34
CA ASP A 422 25.77 1.64 -24.73
C ASP A 422 26.77 1.64 -23.56
N THR A 423 26.30 1.87 -22.34
CA THR A 423 27.15 1.90 -21.14
C THR A 423 26.94 0.73 -20.18
N ASP A 424 25.89 -0.07 -20.38
CA ASP A 424 25.46 -1.16 -19.49
C ASP A 424 25.24 -0.69 -18.04
N ARG A 425 24.50 0.41 -17.89
CA ARG A 425 24.23 1.07 -16.60
C ARG A 425 22.84 1.66 -16.57
N TYR A 426 22.19 1.58 -15.42
CA TYR A 426 20.98 2.36 -15.17
C TYR A 426 21.36 3.82 -15.00
N GLN A 427 20.56 4.70 -15.57
CA GLN A 427 20.77 6.14 -15.52
C GLN A 427 19.42 6.84 -15.37
N PHE A 428 19.37 7.85 -14.50
CA PHE A 428 18.20 8.71 -14.30
C PHE A 428 18.65 10.16 -14.51
N ILE A 429 18.01 10.86 -15.45
CA ILE A 429 18.41 12.20 -15.88
C ILE A 429 17.27 13.17 -15.59
N VAL A 430 17.55 14.18 -14.78
CA VAL A 430 16.60 15.21 -14.36
C VAL A 430 16.84 16.49 -15.15
N LYS A 431 15.76 17.06 -15.67
CA LYS A 431 15.75 18.32 -16.42
C LYS A 431 14.83 19.31 -15.71
N SER A 432 15.18 20.60 -15.78
CA SER A 432 14.35 21.67 -15.23
C SER A 432 12.96 21.63 -15.88
N GLY A 433 11.90 21.75 -15.08
CA GLY A 433 10.52 21.72 -15.56
C GLY A 433 10.21 22.87 -16.50
N SER A 434 10.78 24.05 -16.24
CA SER A 434 10.60 25.26 -17.04
C SER A 434 11.63 25.41 -18.18
N ASP A 435 12.82 24.82 -18.04
CA ASP A 435 13.87 24.82 -19.06
C ASP A 435 14.31 23.41 -19.48
N ARG A 436 13.64 22.88 -20.52
CA ARG A 436 13.93 21.57 -21.14
C ARG A 436 15.38 21.37 -21.59
N ASP A 437 16.09 22.45 -21.90
CA ASP A 437 17.48 22.42 -22.38
C ASP A 437 18.47 22.34 -21.20
N SER A 438 18.04 22.75 -20.00
CA SER A 438 18.76 22.56 -18.74
C SER A 438 18.69 21.11 -18.25
N THR A 439 19.85 20.55 -17.92
CA THR A 439 19.94 19.23 -17.26
C THR A 439 20.51 19.46 -15.88
N LEU A 440 19.69 19.21 -14.86
CA LEU A 440 20.00 19.51 -13.47
C LEU A 440 20.78 18.37 -12.82
N SER A 441 20.47 17.13 -13.20
CA SER A 441 21.11 15.95 -12.63
C SER A 441 21.23 14.77 -13.59
N ASN A 442 22.24 13.93 -13.31
CA ASN A 442 22.52 12.70 -14.01
C ASN A 442 23.04 11.65 -13.02
N ILE A 443 22.13 10.80 -12.54
CA ILE A 443 22.38 9.80 -11.51
C ILE A 443 22.56 8.44 -12.19
N GLY A 444 23.54 7.64 -11.72
CA GLY A 444 23.86 6.38 -12.38
C GLY A 444 24.12 5.23 -11.41
N TRP A 445 23.58 4.06 -11.73
CA TRP A 445 23.79 2.80 -11.00
C TRP A 445 24.43 1.75 -11.91
N PRO A 446 25.20 0.79 -11.35
CA PRO A 446 25.62 -0.38 -12.12
C PRO A 446 24.40 -1.23 -12.53
N ASN A 447 24.47 -1.87 -13.69
CA ASN A 447 23.49 -2.89 -14.09
C ASN A 447 23.64 -4.14 -13.18
N SER A 448 22.97 -4.11 -12.04
CA SER A 448 23.05 -5.15 -11.01
C SER A 448 21.69 -5.50 -10.40
N HIS A 449 20.62 -4.92 -10.94
CA HIS A 449 19.24 -5.20 -10.55
C HIS A 449 18.47 -5.66 -11.78
N SER A 450 17.64 -6.69 -11.63
CA SER A 450 16.59 -7.02 -12.59
C SER A 450 15.30 -6.32 -12.22
N GLU A 451 14.46 -6.07 -13.23
CA GLU A 451 13.12 -5.45 -13.08
C GLU A 451 13.16 -4.11 -12.32
N ALA A 452 14.20 -3.32 -12.62
CA ALA A 452 14.48 -2.12 -11.87
C ALA A 452 13.47 -0.99 -12.20
N ARG A 453 13.07 -0.24 -11.18
CA ARG A 453 12.19 0.93 -11.29
C ARG A 453 12.76 2.09 -10.48
N PHE A 454 12.46 3.31 -10.93
CA PHE A 454 12.90 4.55 -10.31
C PHE A 454 11.77 5.16 -9.48
N TYR A 455 12.15 5.72 -8.34
CA TYR A 455 11.25 6.40 -7.41
C TYR A 455 11.88 7.70 -6.96
N TYR A 456 11.11 8.79 -6.96
CA TYR A 456 11.46 10.01 -6.23
C TYR A 456 11.11 9.78 -4.77
N LEU A 457 12.07 10.01 -3.87
CA LEU A 457 11.94 9.65 -2.45
C LEU A 457 11.93 10.87 -1.51
N GLY A 458 12.13 12.08 -2.03
CA GLY A 458 12.42 13.24 -1.18
C GLY A 458 13.79 13.13 -0.51
N ASP A 459 14.08 13.97 0.48
CA ASP A 459 15.34 13.97 1.24
C ASP A 459 15.30 12.91 2.36
N VAL A 460 15.63 11.66 2.05
CA VAL A 460 15.48 10.54 3.01
C VAL A 460 16.61 10.47 4.03
N ASP A 461 17.74 11.14 3.80
CA ASP A 461 18.86 11.19 4.75
C ASP A 461 18.98 12.52 5.50
N GLY A 462 18.11 13.49 5.20
CA GLY A 462 18.02 14.77 5.88
C GLY A 462 19.17 15.73 5.57
N ASN A 463 19.88 15.53 4.45
CA ASN A 463 21.04 16.34 4.09
C ASN A 463 20.65 17.63 3.30
N GLY A 464 19.37 17.82 3.01
CA GLY A 464 18.80 18.92 2.24
C GLY A 464 18.86 18.70 0.72
N VAL A 465 19.14 17.48 0.25
CA VAL A 465 19.22 17.11 -1.16
C VAL A 465 18.30 15.94 -1.43
N ASP A 466 17.31 16.16 -2.28
CA ASP A 466 16.36 15.12 -2.66
C ASP A 466 17.03 13.87 -3.24
N ASP A 467 16.47 12.70 -2.91
CA ASP A 467 16.96 11.40 -3.29
C ASP A 467 16.10 10.71 -4.35
N ILE A 468 16.77 9.90 -5.16
CA ILE A 468 16.17 8.97 -6.12
C ILE A 468 16.53 7.54 -5.75
N GLY A 469 15.52 6.68 -5.67
CA GLY A 469 15.66 5.25 -5.45
C GLY A 469 15.66 4.46 -6.75
N LEU A 470 16.60 3.53 -6.91
CA LEU A 470 16.51 2.44 -7.87
C LEU A 470 16.10 1.17 -7.12
N ALA A 471 14.83 0.77 -7.24
CA ALA A 471 14.31 -0.44 -6.62
C ALA A 471 14.31 -1.62 -7.61
N GLY A 472 14.69 -2.81 -7.16
CA GLY A 472 14.65 -4.02 -7.99
C GLY A 472 15.30 -5.23 -7.32
N VAL A 473 15.30 -6.37 -8.00
CA VAL A 473 15.91 -7.59 -7.47
C VAL A 473 17.40 -7.60 -7.77
N LYS A 474 18.22 -7.60 -6.74
CA LYS A 474 19.68 -7.66 -6.86
C LYS A 474 20.12 -8.97 -7.48
N THR A 475 20.80 -8.92 -8.63
CA THR A 475 21.19 -10.13 -9.38
C THR A 475 22.14 -11.05 -8.61
N ALA A 476 22.97 -10.50 -7.70
CA ALA A 476 23.96 -11.27 -6.96
C ALA A 476 23.40 -12.02 -5.74
N SER A 477 22.36 -11.48 -5.10
CA SER A 477 21.80 -12.00 -3.84
C SER A 477 20.36 -12.49 -3.98
N SER A 478 19.70 -12.21 -5.11
CA SER A 478 18.27 -12.44 -5.35
C SER A 478 17.38 -11.79 -4.29
N ARG A 479 17.86 -10.72 -3.65
CA ARG A 479 17.11 -9.92 -2.68
C ARG A 479 16.54 -8.69 -3.35
N PHE A 480 15.35 -8.27 -2.94
CA PHE A 480 14.83 -6.97 -3.33
C PHE A 480 15.58 -5.87 -2.58
N GLU A 481 16.05 -4.86 -3.30
CA GLU A 481 16.78 -3.72 -2.76
C GLU A 481 16.21 -2.41 -3.31
N VAL A 482 16.25 -1.35 -2.49
CA VAL A 482 16.08 0.05 -2.93
C VAL A 482 17.44 0.74 -2.76
N SER A 483 18.14 0.96 -3.87
CA SER A 483 19.43 1.65 -3.86
C SER A 483 19.22 3.15 -4.04
N VAL A 484 19.45 3.90 -2.96
CA VAL A 484 19.17 5.34 -2.88
C VAL A 484 20.42 6.17 -3.18
N LYS A 485 20.23 7.26 -3.92
CA LYS A 485 21.24 8.27 -4.19
C LYS A 485 20.61 9.66 -4.24
N GLY A 486 21.31 10.64 -3.68
CA GLY A 486 20.96 12.04 -3.84
C GLY A 486 20.96 12.47 -5.30
N ILE A 487 20.26 13.57 -5.59
CA ILE A 487 20.23 14.18 -6.92
C ILE A 487 21.59 14.73 -7.35
N ASP A 488 22.54 14.86 -6.44
CA ASP A 488 23.96 15.13 -6.72
C ASP A 488 24.76 13.86 -7.13
N ASN A 489 24.09 12.70 -7.23
CA ASN A 489 24.63 11.37 -7.51
C ASN A 489 25.55 10.80 -6.41
N ALA A 490 25.56 11.42 -5.22
CA ALA A 490 26.18 10.84 -4.04
C ALA A 490 25.45 9.55 -3.62
N LYS A 491 26.20 8.61 -3.04
CA LYS A 491 25.58 7.39 -2.49
C LYS A 491 24.99 7.72 -1.12
N THR A 492 23.70 7.48 -0.97
CA THR A 492 22.96 7.69 0.27
C THR A 492 22.91 6.40 1.08
N VAL A 493 21.98 5.50 0.77
CA VAL A 493 21.72 4.25 1.49
C VAL A 493 21.30 3.13 0.51
N VAL A 494 21.37 1.88 0.95
CA VAL A 494 20.74 0.75 0.25
C VAL A 494 19.86 0.02 1.24
N PHE A 495 18.56 0.06 1.02
CA PHE A 495 17.61 -0.71 1.81
C PHE A 495 17.48 -2.10 1.21
N THR A 496 17.83 -3.14 1.98
CA THR A 496 17.71 -4.54 1.56
C THR A 496 16.55 -5.18 2.29
N SER A 497 15.54 -5.62 1.53
CA SER A 497 14.39 -6.33 2.09
C SER A 497 14.79 -7.60 2.81
N ARG A 498 14.16 -7.85 3.96
CA ARG A 498 14.30 -9.08 4.76
C ARG A 498 13.34 -10.18 4.30
N THR A 499 12.35 -9.82 3.51
CA THR A 499 11.41 -10.71 2.85
C THR A 499 11.98 -11.29 1.55
N GLN A 500 11.74 -12.58 1.34
CA GLN A 500 11.87 -13.21 0.02
C GLN A 500 10.51 -13.11 -0.64
N TRP A 501 10.34 -12.14 -1.54
CA TRP A 501 9.07 -11.88 -2.18
C TRP A 501 8.75 -12.90 -3.27
N LYS A 502 7.48 -13.30 -3.36
CA LYS A 502 6.96 -14.18 -4.41
C LYS A 502 6.87 -13.46 -5.76
N GLU A 503 6.40 -12.22 -5.73
CA GLU A 503 6.39 -11.26 -6.84
C GLU A 503 7.08 -9.97 -6.41
N LEU A 504 7.35 -9.03 -7.32
CA LEU A 504 7.91 -7.74 -6.89
C LEU A 504 6.99 -7.07 -5.86
N PRO A 505 7.51 -6.62 -4.71
CA PRO A 505 6.71 -5.85 -3.78
C PRO A 505 6.34 -4.51 -4.42
N THR A 506 5.24 -3.94 -3.96
CA THR A 506 4.93 -2.54 -4.24
C THR A 506 5.83 -1.67 -3.37
N VAL A 507 6.39 -0.61 -3.97
CA VAL A 507 7.23 0.39 -3.29
C VAL A 507 6.45 1.69 -3.20
N LEU A 508 6.37 2.26 -2.01
CA LEU A 508 5.79 3.57 -1.76
C LEU A 508 6.86 4.47 -1.12
N SER A 509 7.02 5.67 -1.65
CA SER A 509 7.61 6.78 -0.89
C SER A 509 6.48 7.44 -0.13
N VAL A 510 6.65 7.58 1.18
CA VAL A 510 5.67 8.19 2.07
C VAL A 510 6.36 9.31 2.87
N PRO A 511 5.61 10.27 3.42
CA PRO A 511 6.14 11.21 4.41
C PRO A 511 6.69 10.47 5.64
N ASP A 512 7.18 11.22 6.62
CA ASP A 512 7.51 10.65 7.93
C ASP A 512 6.30 9.96 8.54
N ILE A 513 6.42 8.65 8.76
CA ILE A 513 5.40 7.83 9.44
C ILE A 513 5.89 7.31 10.80
N ASN A 514 7.18 7.46 11.12
CA ASN A 514 7.81 6.83 12.27
C ASN A 514 8.26 7.83 13.36
N GLY A 515 8.18 9.14 13.07
CA GLY A 515 8.48 10.25 13.97
C GLY A 515 9.93 10.73 13.93
N ASP A 516 10.71 10.35 12.92
CA ASP A 516 12.12 10.73 12.76
C ASP A 516 12.33 11.99 11.90
N THR A 517 11.24 12.59 11.41
CA THR A 517 11.17 13.78 10.55
C THR A 517 11.65 13.61 9.12
N LEU A 518 11.97 12.39 8.70
CA LEU A 518 12.43 12.08 7.34
C LEU A 518 11.38 11.25 6.58
N PRO A 519 11.30 11.36 5.24
CA PRO A 519 10.45 10.51 4.45
C PRO A 519 10.85 9.03 4.54
N ASP A 520 9.85 8.16 4.58
CA ASP A 520 10.03 6.71 4.69
C ASP A 520 9.77 5.99 3.34
N VAL A 521 10.28 4.77 3.24
CA VAL A 521 9.98 3.85 2.12
C VAL A 521 9.24 2.62 2.64
N VAL A 522 8.02 2.41 2.16
CA VAL A 522 7.20 1.24 2.50
C VAL A 522 7.22 0.22 1.38
N LEU A 523 7.50 -1.03 1.72
CA LEU A 523 7.35 -2.19 0.84
C LEU A 523 6.20 -3.06 1.32
N TYR A 524 5.36 -3.54 0.40
CA TYR A 524 4.36 -4.56 0.75
C TYR A 524 4.08 -5.53 -0.39
N GLY A 525 3.63 -6.74 -0.03
CA GLY A 525 3.35 -7.83 -0.96
C GLY A 525 3.30 -9.19 -0.27
N GLU A 526 3.37 -10.28 -1.04
CA GLU A 526 3.45 -11.65 -0.51
C GLU A 526 4.89 -12.19 -0.55
N ASP A 527 5.29 -12.88 0.51
CA ASP A 527 6.50 -13.68 0.51
C ASP A 527 6.34 -14.99 -0.29
N VAL A 528 7.43 -15.72 -0.48
CA VAL A 528 7.45 -17.01 -1.21
C VAL A 528 6.57 -18.10 -0.59
N LEU A 529 6.12 -17.94 0.66
CA LEU A 529 5.18 -18.83 1.32
C LEU A 529 3.71 -18.37 1.15
N GLY A 530 3.48 -17.22 0.51
CA GLY A 530 2.17 -16.62 0.34
C GLY A 530 1.72 -15.77 1.53
N VAL A 531 2.60 -15.50 2.50
CA VAL A 531 2.27 -14.68 3.66
C VAL A 531 2.47 -13.21 3.30
N SER A 532 1.47 -12.38 3.60
CA SER A 532 1.58 -10.93 3.41
C SER A 532 2.63 -10.32 4.33
N LYS A 533 3.47 -9.45 3.77
CA LYS A 533 4.51 -8.72 4.48
C LYS A 533 4.39 -7.24 4.18
N LEU A 534 4.68 -6.43 5.19
CA LEU A 534 4.89 -4.99 5.10
C LEU A 534 6.22 -4.68 5.77
N GLU A 535 7.12 -4.02 5.06
CA GLU A 535 8.41 -3.55 5.59
C GLU A 535 8.47 -2.03 5.46
N VAL A 536 8.90 -1.35 6.52
CA VAL A 536 9.19 0.09 6.50
C VAL A 536 10.69 0.27 6.55
N PHE A 537 11.21 1.13 5.69
CA PHE A 537 12.60 1.55 5.67
C PHE A 537 12.69 3.05 5.96
N SER A 538 13.37 3.35 7.06
CA SER A 538 13.93 4.66 7.35
C SER A 538 15.45 4.62 7.21
N TYR A 539 16.04 5.79 6.99
CA TYR A 539 17.48 6.00 7.09
C TYR A 539 18.02 5.81 8.52
N LEU A 540 17.26 6.15 9.56
CA LEU A 540 17.72 6.23 10.96
C LEU A 540 17.57 4.93 11.77
#